data_AF-A0A7W0GTH6-F1
#
_entry.id   AF-A0A7W0GTH6-F1
#
_cell.length_a   1.000
_cell.length_b   1.000
_cell.length_c   1.000
_cell.angle_alpha   90.00
_cell.angle_beta   90.00
_cell.angle_gamma   90.00
#
_symmetry.space_group_name_H-M   'P 1'
#
loop_
_entity.id
_entity.type
_entity.pdbx_description
1 polymer ?
#
loop_
_entity_poly.entity_id
_entity_poly.type
_entity_poly.pdbx_seq_one_letter_code
_entity_poly.pdbx_strand_id
1 'polypeptide(L)'
;MSVLQAQCPACGGPVEFKSGQSVVVICGYCRSAVARTDRELKDLGKVAELVETGSPLDIGLRGTWRGVSFELTGRAQLDHEMGGQWDEWYATFSNGWLGWLAEAQGRFYLSFQYPATEGVQLPSFDHLQLGQTVQGLPQQATLMVAETGRATARGAKGEIPYLLTPGETYYSADLSGPNGVFGTLDYNESPPLIFLGNQVTLADLGITTTRAPEREQRQVGAAQLNCPKCAGPLELRAPDKTERVTCPNCNSLLDVNRGQLSFLKALKKPSFDPIIPIGSSGQFPEGKMTVIGAMQRSVMIEGIQYFWSEYLLYNPQIGFRWLVHSDNHW
;
A
#
# COMPACT_ATOMS: atom_id res chain seq x y z
N MET A 1 22.64 -8.30 -19.92
CA MET A 1 22.97 -8.51 -18.50
C MET A 1 23.24 -10.00 -18.32
N SER A 2 24.31 -10.39 -17.61
CA SER A 2 24.59 -11.80 -17.33
C SER A 2 23.69 -12.28 -16.20
N VAL A 3 22.87 -13.30 -16.45
CA VAL A 3 22.06 -13.96 -15.43
C VAL A 3 22.98 -14.78 -14.53
N LEU A 4 22.92 -14.57 -13.20
CA LEU A 4 23.58 -15.45 -12.25
C LEU A 4 22.62 -16.60 -11.91
N GLN A 5 22.97 -17.81 -12.35
CA GLN A 5 22.27 -19.03 -11.97
C GLN A 5 23.01 -19.71 -10.81
N ALA A 6 22.27 -20.13 -9.79
CA ALA A 6 22.83 -20.79 -8.62
C ALA A 6 21.81 -21.74 -7.98
N GLN A 7 22.22 -22.40 -6.91
CA GLN A 7 21.35 -23.25 -6.10
C GLN A 7 21.00 -22.53 -4.79
N CYS A 8 19.74 -22.65 -4.38
CA CYS A 8 19.26 -22.14 -3.11
C CYS A 8 19.99 -22.88 -1.95
N PRO A 9 20.69 -22.17 -1.06
CA PRO A 9 21.40 -22.80 0.06
C PRO A 9 20.47 -23.54 1.03
N ALA A 10 19.17 -23.22 1.06
CA ALA A 10 18.21 -23.84 1.96
C ALA A 10 17.62 -25.17 1.43
N CYS A 11 17.53 -25.37 0.11
CA CYS A 11 16.83 -26.54 -0.46
C CYS A 11 17.47 -27.16 -1.71
N GLY A 12 18.53 -26.56 -2.25
CA GLY A 12 19.19 -27.01 -3.48
C GLY A 12 18.43 -26.67 -4.78
N GLY A 13 17.21 -26.14 -4.70
CA GLY A 13 16.44 -25.72 -5.88
C GLY A 13 17.10 -24.57 -6.65
N PRO A 14 16.91 -24.45 -7.97
CA PRO A 14 17.54 -23.39 -8.75
C PRO A 14 17.01 -22.00 -8.37
N VAL A 15 17.91 -21.03 -8.35
CA VAL A 15 17.63 -19.60 -8.19
C VAL A 15 18.37 -18.81 -9.26
N GLU A 16 17.75 -17.72 -9.73
CA GLU A 16 18.30 -16.88 -10.79
C GLU A 16 18.23 -15.41 -10.40
N PHE A 17 19.35 -14.70 -10.54
CA PHE A 17 19.39 -13.24 -10.50
C PHE A 17 19.53 -12.74 -11.93
N LYS A 18 18.46 -12.18 -12.49
CA LYS A 18 18.42 -11.66 -13.86
C LYS A 18 18.95 -10.23 -13.92
N SER A 19 18.74 -9.46 -12.85
CA SER A 19 19.26 -8.10 -12.71
C SER A 19 20.54 -8.09 -11.87
N GLY A 20 21.54 -7.33 -12.33
CA GLY A 20 22.76 -7.08 -11.57
C GLY A 20 22.54 -6.21 -10.32
N GLN A 21 21.37 -5.57 -10.22
CA GLN A 21 20.97 -4.72 -9.10
C GLN A 21 20.19 -5.51 -8.02
N SER A 22 19.86 -6.77 -8.27
CA SER A 22 19.15 -7.63 -7.33
C SER A 22 20.07 -8.05 -6.18
N VAL A 23 19.65 -7.77 -4.95
CA VAL A 23 20.38 -8.15 -3.72
C VAL A 23 19.86 -9.48 -3.19
N VAL A 24 18.55 -9.70 -3.23
CA VAL A 24 17.89 -10.92 -2.77
C VAL A 24 17.04 -11.51 -3.90
N VAL A 25 16.98 -12.84 -3.98
CA VAL A 25 15.97 -13.55 -4.77
C VAL A 25 15.18 -14.48 -3.87
N ILE A 26 13.86 -14.50 -4.01
CA ILE A 26 13.00 -15.43 -3.29
C ILE A 26 12.95 -16.76 -4.05
N CYS A 27 13.41 -17.83 -3.41
CA CYS A 27 13.39 -19.16 -4.01
C CYS A 27 11.95 -19.61 -4.29
N GLY A 28 11.63 -19.88 -5.56
CA GLY A 28 10.30 -20.33 -5.98
C GLY A 28 9.88 -21.71 -5.44
N TYR A 29 10.82 -22.49 -4.89
CA TYR A 29 10.55 -23.83 -4.36
C TYR A 29 10.28 -23.85 -2.86
N CYS A 30 11.09 -23.14 -2.07
CA CYS A 30 11.04 -23.23 -0.61
C CYS A 30 10.77 -21.89 0.09
N ARG A 31 10.63 -20.79 -0.67
CA ARG A 31 10.42 -19.41 -0.20
C ARG A 31 11.54 -18.85 0.68
N SER A 32 12.73 -19.44 0.63
CA SER A 32 13.93 -18.83 1.24
C SER A 32 14.26 -17.53 0.52
N ALA A 33 14.50 -16.47 1.29
CA ALA A 33 15.11 -15.23 0.82
C ALA A 33 16.62 -15.47 0.70
N VAL A 34 17.11 -15.58 -0.54
CA VAL A 34 18.51 -15.89 -0.84
C VAL A 34 19.23 -14.61 -1.20
N ALA A 35 20.11 -14.14 -0.32
CA ALA A 35 20.91 -12.96 -0.55
C ALA A 35 22.20 -13.30 -1.29
N ARG A 36 22.57 -12.47 -2.25
CA ARG A 36 23.89 -12.49 -2.87
C ARG A 36 24.83 -11.57 -2.09
N THR A 37 25.92 -12.13 -1.57
CA THR A 37 27.01 -11.36 -0.96
C THR A 37 28.19 -11.23 -1.94
N ASP A 38 29.28 -10.63 -1.47
CA ASP A 38 30.55 -10.54 -2.19
C ASP A 38 31.21 -11.91 -2.45
N ARG A 39 30.91 -12.92 -1.63
CA ARG A 39 31.59 -14.23 -1.65
C ARG A 39 30.67 -15.43 -1.91
N GLU A 40 29.43 -15.38 -1.45
CA GLU A 40 28.53 -16.53 -1.48
C GLU A 40 27.05 -16.14 -1.54
N LEU A 41 26.20 -17.15 -1.69
CA LEU A 41 24.76 -16.99 -1.46
C LEU A 41 24.42 -17.38 -0.03
N LYS A 42 23.65 -16.52 0.64
CA LYS A 42 23.24 -16.72 2.03
C LYS A 42 21.73 -16.90 2.13
N ASP A 43 21.30 -17.90 2.90
CA ASP A 43 19.89 -18.03 3.32
C ASP A 43 19.60 -17.02 4.43
N LEU A 44 18.63 -16.13 4.22
CA LEU A 44 18.15 -15.18 5.23
C LEU A 44 16.91 -15.71 5.98
N GLY A 45 16.43 -16.91 5.65
CA GLY A 45 15.22 -17.50 6.19
C GLY A 45 14.07 -17.48 5.18
N LYS A 46 12.92 -18.01 5.59
CA LYS A 46 11.74 -18.16 4.72
C LYS A 46 10.74 -17.03 4.90
N VAL A 47 10.28 -16.48 3.79
CA VAL A 47 9.10 -15.60 3.79
C VAL A 47 7.81 -16.43 3.88
N ALA A 48 6.75 -15.81 4.38
CA ALA A 48 5.42 -16.38 4.37
C ALA A 48 4.88 -16.49 2.93
N GLU A 49 3.81 -17.27 2.79
CA GLU A 49 3.05 -17.30 1.55
C GLU A 49 2.38 -15.95 1.30
N LEU A 50 2.36 -15.54 0.03
CA LEU A 50 1.70 -14.31 -0.39
C LEU A 50 0.18 -14.48 -0.29
N VAL A 51 -0.48 -13.45 0.21
CA VAL A 51 -1.94 -13.36 0.20
C VAL A 51 -2.40 -12.86 -1.16
N GLU A 52 -3.50 -13.41 -1.67
CA GLU A 52 -4.14 -12.86 -2.88
C GLU A 52 -4.78 -11.51 -2.57
N THR A 53 -4.22 -10.44 -3.14
CA THR A 53 -4.68 -9.04 -2.94
C THR A 53 -5.62 -8.55 -4.05
N GLY A 54 -5.84 -9.39 -5.07
CA GLY A 54 -6.56 -9.01 -6.30
C GLY A 54 -5.81 -7.97 -7.14
N SER A 55 -4.51 -7.81 -6.93
CA SER A 55 -3.65 -6.90 -7.69
C SER A 55 -3.71 -7.21 -9.21
N PRO A 56 -3.79 -6.18 -10.07
CA PRO A 56 -3.69 -6.36 -11.52
C PRO A 56 -2.25 -6.61 -11.98
N LEU A 57 -1.28 -6.54 -11.06
CA LEU A 57 0.15 -6.66 -11.34
C LEU A 57 0.67 -8.07 -11.03
N ASP A 58 1.73 -8.45 -11.74
CA ASP A 58 2.48 -9.66 -11.46
C ASP A 58 3.95 -9.50 -11.89
N ILE A 59 4.83 -10.36 -11.39
CA ILE A 59 6.22 -10.40 -11.86
C ILE A 59 6.24 -10.78 -13.35
N GLY A 60 7.14 -10.14 -14.10
CA GLY A 60 7.25 -10.27 -15.55
C GLY A 60 6.33 -9.32 -16.31
N LEU A 61 5.44 -8.60 -15.63
CA LEU A 61 4.66 -7.54 -16.24
C LEU A 61 5.60 -6.43 -16.72
N ARG A 62 5.34 -5.94 -17.93
CA ARG A 62 6.12 -4.86 -18.55
C ARG A 62 5.29 -3.60 -18.71
N GLY A 63 5.97 -2.47 -18.58
CA GLY A 63 5.38 -1.15 -18.78
C GLY A 63 6.42 -0.15 -19.30
N THR A 64 6.01 1.10 -19.37
CA THR A 64 6.84 2.23 -19.75
C THR A 64 6.56 3.41 -18.84
N TRP A 65 7.60 4.08 -18.36
CA TRP A 65 7.47 5.33 -17.63
C TRP A 65 8.41 6.37 -18.23
N ARG A 66 7.85 7.53 -18.61
CA ARG A 66 8.59 8.63 -19.28
C ARG A 66 9.45 8.16 -20.46
N GLY A 67 8.92 7.24 -21.25
CA GLY A 67 9.59 6.68 -22.44
C GLY A 67 10.62 5.58 -22.16
N VAL A 68 10.86 5.21 -20.90
CA VAL A 68 11.76 4.13 -20.53
C VAL A 68 10.95 2.88 -20.16
N SER A 69 11.23 1.76 -20.83
CA SER A 69 10.59 0.48 -20.54
C SER A 69 11.09 -0.12 -19.21
N PHE A 70 10.21 -0.79 -18.48
CA PHE A 70 10.56 -1.56 -17.29
C PHE A 70 9.86 -2.91 -17.26
N GLU A 71 10.38 -3.81 -16.41
CA GLU A 71 9.74 -5.08 -16.03
C GLU A 71 9.62 -5.14 -14.50
N LEU A 72 8.48 -5.60 -13.98
CA LEU A 72 8.33 -5.89 -12.55
C LEU A 72 9.08 -7.18 -12.23
N THR A 73 10.16 -7.10 -11.47
CA THR A 73 11.06 -8.23 -11.19
C THR A 73 10.84 -8.83 -9.81
N GLY A 74 10.23 -8.08 -8.89
CA GLY A 74 9.94 -8.56 -7.54
C GLY A 74 8.69 -7.96 -6.92
N ARG A 75 8.25 -8.58 -5.83
CA ARG A 75 7.13 -8.15 -5.00
C ARG A 75 7.42 -8.46 -3.54
N ALA A 76 7.14 -7.52 -2.64
CA ALA A 76 7.02 -7.76 -1.21
C ALA A 76 5.61 -7.41 -0.72
N GLN A 77 5.15 -8.13 0.30
CA GLN A 77 3.92 -7.85 1.03
C GLN A 77 4.28 -7.39 2.43
N LEU A 78 3.80 -6.19 2.74
CA LEU A 78 4.06 -5.51 3.99
C LEU A 78 2.77 -5.43 4.80
N ASP A 79 2.82 -5.88 6.05
CA ASP A 79 1.72 -5.76 7.00
C ASP A 79 1.88 -4.45 7.79
N HIS A 80 0.84 -3.63 7.79
CA HIS A 80 0.82 -2.41 8.58
C HIS A 80 0.51 -2.73 10.05
N GLU A 81 1.16 -2.04 11.00
CA GLU A 81 0.97 -2.31 12.44
C GLU A 81 -0.47 -2.12 12.93
N MET A 82 -1.24 -1.25 12.27
CA MET A 82 -2.65 -1.02 12.60
C MET A 82 -3.60 -2.00 11.88
N GLY A 83 -3.08 -2.98 11.16
CA GLY A 83 -3.86 -3.79 10.22
C GLY A 83 -3.91 -3.15 8.83
N GLY A 84 -4.16 -3.98 7.82
CA GLY A 84 -3.96 -3.64 6.42
C GLY A 84 -2.67 -4.24 5.87
N GLN A 85 -2.67 -4.53 4.57
CA GLN A 85 -1.52 -5.03 3.84
C GLN A 85 -1.47 -4.33 2.49
N TRP A 86 -0.25 -4.05 2.02
CA TRP A 86 -0.03 -3.53 0.69
C TRP A 86 1.06 -4.32 -0.04
N ASP A 87 1.09 -4.12 -1.35
CA ASP A 87 2.09 -4.72 -2.22
C ASP A 87 3.12 -3.66 -2.62
N GLU A 88 4.40 -3.96 -2.40
CA GLU A 88 5.53 -3.24 -2.95
C GLU A 88 6.06 -4.01 -4.15
N TRP A 89 6.00 -3.41 -5.34
CA TRP A 89 6.54 -4.00 -6.56
C TRP A 89 7.87 -3.35 -6.94
N TYR A 90 8.84 -4.16 -7.36
CA TYR A 90 10.14 -3.66 -7.79
C TYR A 90 10.25 -3.70 -9.32
N ALA A 91 10.54 -2.56 -9.93
CA ALA A 91 10.66 -2.37 -11.36
C ALA A 91 12.13 -2.24 -11.76
N THR A 92 12.60 -3.10 -12.65
CA THR A 92 13.91 -2.94 -13.30
C THR A 92 13.72 -2.27 -14.65
N PHE A 93 14.31 -1.08 -14.83
CA PHE A 93 14.23 -0.31 -16.06
C PHE A 93 15.32 -0.69 -17.05
N SER A 94 15.05 -0.52 -18.35
CA SER A 94 16.00 -0.83 -19.43
C SER A 94 17.24 0.04 -19.42
N ASN A 95 17.19 1.20 -18.77
CA ASN A 95 18.35 2.08 -18.53
C ASN A 95 19.15 1.71 -17.25
N GLY A 96 18.77 0.64 -16.56
CA GLY A 96 19.42 0.17 -15.33
C GLY A 96 18.90 0.80 -14.04
N TRP A 97 17.91 1.70 -14.09
CA TRP A 97 17.27 2.23 -12.89
C TRP A 97 16.40 1.18 -12.19
N LEU A 98 16.26 1.35 -10.88
CA LEU A 98 15.30 0.64 -10.06
C LEU A 98 14.18 1.58 -9.65
N GLY A 99 12.94 1.12 -9.79
CA GLY A 99 11.76 1.82 -9.30
C GLY A 99 10.99 0.97 -8.29
N TRP A 100 10.31 1.64 -7.37
CA TRP A 100 9.41 1.06 -6.39
C TRP A 100 7.99 1.48 -6.77
N LEU A 101 7.12 0.50 -6.96
CA LEU A 101 5.73 0.71 -7.30
C LEU A 101 4.87 0.18 -6.14
N ALA A 102 4.48 1.09 -5.25
CA ALA A 102 3.60 0.77 -4.13
C ALA A 102 2.15 0.70 -4.60
N GLU A 103 1.45 -0.39 -4.29
CA GLU A 103 0.00 -0.55 -4.47
C GLU A 103 -0.69 -0.52 -3.11
N ALA A 104 -1.17 0.66 -2.72
CA ALA A 104 -1.81 0.88 -1.43
C ALA A 104 -3.17 1.56 -1.62
N GLN A 105 -4.19 1.06 -0.92
CA GLN A 105 -5.54 1.66 -0.88
C GLN A 105 -6.16 1.92 -2.27
N GLY A 106 -5.84 1.07 -3.25
CA GLY A 106 -6.34 1.19 -4.63
C GLY A 106 -5.65 2.28 -5.46
N ARG A 107 -4.51 2.79 -5.01
CA ARG A 107 -3.65 3.73 -5.73
C ARG A 107 -2.30 3.09 -6.02
N PHE A 108 -1.62 3.62 -7.02
CA PHE A 108 -0.26 3.24 -7.37
C PHE A 108 0.66 4.44 -7.21
N TYR A 109 1.83 4.21 -6.62
CA TYR A 109 2.86 5.24 -6.46
C TYR A 109 4.16 4.70 -7.02
N LEU A 110 4.66 5.31 -8.09
CA LEU A 110 5.96 4.97 -8.65
C LEU A 110 6.99 5.96 -8.10
N SER A 111 7.98 5.45 -7.37
CA SER A 111 9.05 6.23 -6.76
C SER A 111 10.43 5.65 -7.10
N PHE A 112 11.44 6.51 -6.95
CA PHE A 112 12.84 6.18 -7.19
C PHE A 112 13.66 6.63 -6.00
N GLN A 113 14.71 5.88 -5.67
CA GLN A 113 15.63 6.24 -4.61
C GLN A 113 16.51 7.42 -5.03
N TYR A 114 16.67 8.40 -4.15
CA TYR A 114 17.57 9.53 -4.31
C TYR A 114 18.59 9.56 -3.15
N PRO A 115 19.83 9.99 -3.41
CA PRO A 115 20.79 10.22 -2.34
C PRO A 115 20.29 11.34 -1.42
N ALA A 116 20.65 11.26 -0.14
CA ALA A 116 20.39 12.34 0.81
C ALA A 116 21.08 13.64 0.33
N THR A 117 20.39 14.77 0.50
CA THR A 117 20.96 16.09 0.18
C THR A 117 22.06 16.43 1.19
N GLU A 118 23.26 16.73 0.70
CA GLU A 118 24.40 17.06 1.55
C GLU A 118 24.10 18.29 2.43
N GLY A 119 24.42 18.19 3.73
CA GLY A 119 24.19 19.25 4.71
C GLY A 119 22.73 19.42 5.17
N VAL A 120 21.78 18.64 4.63
CA VAL A 120 20.39 18.65 5.10
C VAL A 120 20.20 17.61 6.19
N GLN A 121 19.65 18.05 7.33
CA GLN A 121 19.19 17.14 8.38
C GLN A 121 17.69 16.88 8.24
N LEU A 122 17.35 15.63 7.94
CA LEU A 122 15.96 15.19 7.94
C LEU A 122 15.47 14.93 9.38
N PRO A 123 14.18 15.14 9.69
CA PRO A 123 13.63 14.82 11.00
C PRO A 123 13.81 13.33 11.32
N SER A 124 14.11 13.02 12.58
CA SER A 124 14.06 11.64 13.08
C SER A 124 12.62 11.12 13.08
N PHE A 125 12.46 9.81 12.96
CA PHE A 125 11.14 9.16 12.96
C PHE A 125 10.27 9.59 14.15
N ASP A 126 10.83 9.60 15.37
CA ASP A 126 10.11 9.96 16.59
C ASP A 126 9.70 11.45 16.68
N HIS A 127 10.26 12.30 15.84
CA HIS A 127 9.96 13.74 15.80
C HIS A 127 9.10 14.15 14.61
N LEU A 128 8.72 13.20 13.73
CA LEU A 128 7.80 13.49 12.64
C LEU A 128 6.39 13.75 13.16
N GLN A 129 5.76 14.76 12.60
CA GLN A 129 4.35 15.08 12.86
C GLN A 129 3.56 15.05 11.57
N LEU A 130 2.36 14.48 11.59
CA LEU A 130 1.43 14.55 10.47
C LEU A 130 1.15 16.02 10.11
N GLY A 131 1.16 16.34 8.83
CA GLY A 131 1.01 17.72 8.36
C GLY A 131 2.29 18.57 8.42
N GLN A 132 3.38 18.06 9.02
CA GLN A 132 4.67 18.74 9.00
C GLN A 132 5.20 18.83 7.57
N THR A 133 5.71 20.01 7.21
CA THR A 133 6.46 20.18 5.96
C THR A 133 7.90 19.70 6.13
N VAL A 134 8.34 18.80 5.26
CA VAL A 134 9.71 18.33 5.12
C VAL A 134 10.38 19.10 3.98
N GLN A 135 11.50 19.76 4.31
CA GLN A 135 12.29 20.56 3.38
C GLN A 135 13.65 19.90 3.13
N GLY A 136 14.36 20.38 2.11
CA GLY A 136 15.71 19.91 1.78
C GLY A 136 15.74 18.51 1.15
N LEU A 137 14.59 18.00 0.71
CA LEU A 137 14.54 16.79 -0.10
C LEU A 137 15.21 17.03 -1.46
N PRO A 138 15.74 15.97 -2.09
CA PRO A 138 16.25 16.02 -3.45
C PRO A 138 15.23 16.64 -4.43
N GLN A 139 15.73 17.21 -5.53
CA GLN A 139 14.92 17.94 -6.51
C GLN A 139 14.18 19.18 -5.96
N GLN A 140 14.64 19.73 -4.82
CA GLN A 140 14.01 20.87 -4.14
C GLN A 140 12.54 20.59 -3.78
N ALA A 141 12.19 19.31 -3.59
CA ALA A 141 10.84 18.93 -3.19
C ALA A 141 10.55 19.46 -1.78
N THR A 142 9.37 20.04 -1.63
CA THR A 142 8.81 20.41 -0.33
C THR A 142 7.52 19.63 -0.17
N LEU A 143 7.54 18.62 0.70
CA LEU A 143 6.43 17.69 0.86
C LEU A 143 5.93 17.69 2.30
N MET A 144 4.69 17.27 2.48
CA MET A 144 4.03 17.21 3.78
C MET A 144 3.91 15.76 4.25
N VAL A 145 4.21 15.49 5.52
CA VAL A 145 4.02 14.17 6.13
C VAL A 145 2.54 13.81 6.10
N ALA A 146 2.18 12.81 5.30
CA ALA A 146 0.82 12.32 5.14
C ALA A 146 0.54 11.15 6.08
N GLU A 147 1.53 10.29 6.27
CA GLU A 147 1.42 9.09 7.10
C GLU A 147 2.78 8.76 7.72
N THR A 148 2.75 8.24 8.93
CA THR A 148 3.91 7.60 9.58
C THR A 148 3.47 6.24 10.04
N GLY A 149 4.32 5.23 9.85
CA GLY A 149 3.91 3.87 10.11
C GLY A 149 5.07 2.91 10.29
N ARG A 150 4.69 1.71 10.74
CA ARG A 150 5.57 0.55 10.83
C ARG A 150 5.00 -0.57 9.97
N ALA A 151 5.90 -1.22 9.25
CA ALA A 151 5.59 -2.20 8.24
C ALA A 151 6.39 -3.47 8.48
N THR A 152 5.79 -4.65 8.54
CA THR A 152 6.56 -5.90 8.63
C THR A 152 6.57 -6.63 7.29
N ALA A 153 7.74 -6.99 6.76
CA ALA A 153 7.82 -7.86 5.58
C ALA A 153 7.37 -9.27 5.92
N ARG A 154 6.27 -9.70 5.28
CA ARG A 154 5.67 -11.02 5.53
C ARG A 154 5.91 -11.97 4.39
N GLY A 155 5.48 -11.61 3.19
CA GLY A 155 5.60 -12.42 1.99
C GLY A 155 6.43 -11.71 0.93
N ALA A 156 7.07 -12.45 0.04
CA ALA A 156 7.76 -11.88 -1.10
C ALA A 156 7.83 -12.90 -2.24
N LYS A 157 8.08 -12.42 -3.47
CA LYS A 157 8.45 -13.24 -4.64
C LYS A 157 9.39 -12.45 -5.55
N GLY A 158 10.18 -13.17 -6.34
CA GLY A 158 11.08 -12.58 -7.34
C GLY A 158 12.35 -11.98 -6.79
N GLU A 159 12.86 -10.98 -7.50
CA GLU A 159 14.13 -10.29 -7.22
C GLU A 159 13.88 -8.98 -6.46
N ILE A 160 14.55 -8.81 -5.33
CA ILE A 160 14.40 -7.68 -4.40
C ILE A 160 15.70 -6.86 -4.39
N PRO A 161 15.64 -5.52 -4.56
CA PRO A 161 16.81 -4.66 -4.72
C PRO A 161 17.52 -4.27 -3.42
N TYR A 162 17.07 -4.79 -2.27
CA TYR A 162 17.67 -4.56 -0.96
C TYR A 162 17.70 -5.85 -0.15
N LEU A 163 18.34 -5.80 1.01
CA LEU A 163 18.46 -6.92 1.92
C LEU A 163 17.12 -7.17 2.65
N LEU A 164 16.16 -7.80 1.97
CA LEU A 164 14.89 -8.19 2.59
C LEU A 164 15.11 -9.36 3.55
N THR A 165 14.96 -9.09 4.85
CA THR A 165 14.99 -10.11 5.89
C THR A 165 13.56 -10.48 6.30
N PRO A 166 13.16 -11.77 6.25
CA PRO A 166 11.80 -12.17 6.62
C PRO A 166 11.43 -11.75 8.05
N GLY A 167 10.26 -11.10 8.21
CA GLY A 167 9.76 -10.65 9.52
C GLY A 167 10.40 -9.37 10.05
N GLU A 168 11.31 -8.75 9.28
CA GLU A 168 11.86 -7.45 9.61
C GLU A 168 10.78 -6.36 9.59
N THR A 169 10.86 -5.44 10.55
CA THR A 169 9.95 -4.32 10.68
C THR A 169 10.65 -3.04 10.24
N TYR A 170 10.05 -2.39 9.25
CA TYR A 170 10.49 -1.17 8.63
C TYR A 170 9.74 0.03 9.19
N TYR A 171 10.43 1.16 9.32
CA TYR A 171 9.87 2.42 9.79
C TYR A 171 9.83 3.39 8.62
N SER A 172 8.66 3.97 8.33
CA SER A 172 8.52 4.85 7.19
C SER A 172 7.62 6.04 7.45
N ALA A 173 7.85 7.10 6.67
CA ALA A 173 6.97 8.24 6.58
C ALA A 173 6.67 8.55 5.12
N ASP A 174 5.38 8.46 4.76
CA ASP A 174 4.92 8.81 3.44
C ASP A 174 4.56 10.30 3.39
N LEU A 175 5.03 10.93 2.33
CA LEU A 175 4.97 12.35 2.08
C LEU A 175 4.09 12.62 0.86
N SER A 176 3.31 13.68 0.94
CA SER A 176 2.43 14.11 -0.15
C SER A 176 2.71 15.55 -0.55
N GLY A 177 2.51 15.84 -1.83
CA GLY A 177 2.64 17.18 -2.40
C GLY A 177 1.59 17.45 -3.47
N PRO A 178 1.58 18.67 -4.03
CA PRO A 178 0.65 19.04 -5.09
C PRO A 178 0.85 18.16 -6.34
N ASN A 179 -0.20 18.05 -7.17
CA ASN A 179 -0.16 17.31 -8.44
C ASN A 179 0.28 15.85 -8.32
N GLY A 180 -0.05 15.21 -7.19
CA GLY A 180 0.26 13.79 -6.95
C GLY A 180 1.75 13.52 -6.73
N VAL A 181 2.57 14.53 -6.42
CA VAL A 181 3.95 14.30 -5.97
C VAL A 181 3.91 13.52 -4.66
N PHE A 182 4.74 12.49 -4.58
CA PHE A 182 4.81 11.54 -3.48
C PHE A 182 6.26 11.31 -3.09
N GLY A 183 6.50 10.99 -1.83
CA GLY A 183 7.77 10.47 -1.40
C GLY A 183 7.65 9.60 -0.16
N THR A 184 8.68 8.82 0.12
CA THR A 184 8.79 8.01 1.33
C THR A 184 10.16 8.26 1.94
N LEU A 185 10.18 8.53 3.25
CA LEU A 185 11.39 8.43 4.06
C LEU A 185 11.40 7.06 4.72
N ASP A 186 12.42 6.27 4.44
CA ASP A 186 12.65 4.97 5.05
C ASP A 186 13.74 5.10 6.11
N TYR A 187 13.41 4.75 7.35
CA TYR A 187 14.25 4.96 8.53
C TYR A 187 15.04 3.72 8.95
N ASN A 188 15.21 2.75 8.07
CA ASN A 188 15.98 1.53 8.35
C ASN A 188 17.49 1.72 8.15
N GLU A 189 17.88 2.85 7.56
CA GLU A 189 19.25 3.35 7.51
C GLU A 189 19.36 4.74 8.15
N SER A 190 20.60 5.14 8.47
CA SER A 190 20.91 6.47 8.99
C SER A 190 22.03 7.11 8.17
N PRO A 191 21.77 8.23 7.46
CA PRO A 191 20.49 8.95 7.36
C PRO A 191 19.39 8.13 6.66
N PRO A 192 18.10 8.48 6.82
CA PRO A 192 17.01 7.73 6.19
C PRO A 192 17.14 7.75 4.66
N LEU A 193 16.74 6.65 4.03
CA LEU A 193 16.66 6.58 2.58
C LEU A 193 15.49 7.42 2.08
N ILE A 194 15.67 8.05 0.92
CA ILE A 194 14.70 8.96 0.34
C ILE A 194 14.20 8.39 -0.98
N PHE A 195 12.89 8.18 -1.07
CA PHE A 195 12.22 7.80 -2.30
C PHE A 195 11.32 8.94 -2.75
N LEU A 196 11.43 9.37 -4.01
CA LEU A 196 10.60 10.43 -4.57
C LEU A 196 9.95 9.97 -5.87
N GLY A 197 8.72 10.40 -6.11
CA GLY A 197 7.98 10.02 -7.29
C GLY A 197 6.60 10.65 -7.39
N ASN A 198 5.68 9.90 -8.01
CA ASN A 198 4.33 10.36 -8.26
C ASN A 198 3.31 9.25 -8.04
N GLN A 199 2.11 9.65 -7.64
CA GLN A 199 0.93 8.82 -7.85
C GLN A 199 0.73 8.64 -9.35
N VAL A 200 0.51 7.40 -9.77
CA VAL A 200 0.35 7.00 -11.18
C VAL A 200 -0.89 6.12 -11.35
N THR A 201 -1.38 6.05 -12.58
CA THR A 201 -2.34 5.05 -13.02
C THR A 201 -1.63 3.95 -13.82
N LEU A 202 -2.29 2.80 -14.03
CA LEU A 202 -1.77 1.78 -14.95
C LEU A 202 -1.58 2.31 -16.37
N ALA A 203 -2.44 3.24 -16.80
CA ALA A 203 -2.33 3.89 -18.10
C ALA A 203 -1.07 4.77 -18.19
N ASP A 204 -0.73 5.51 -17.14
CA ASP A 204 0.51 6.32 -17.09
C ASP A 204 1.77 5.44 -17.20
N LEU A 205 1.66 4.19 -16.78
CA LEU A 205 2.71 3.17 -16.87
C LEU A 205 2.69 2.40 -18.20
N GLY A 206 1.83 2.76 -19.16
CA GLY A 206 1.67 2.03 -20.42
C GLY A 206 1.18 0.59 -20.22
N ILE A 207 0.62 0.27 -19.06
CA ILE A 207 0.14 -1.07 -18.72
C ILE A 207 -1.30 -1.18 -19.20
N THR A 208 -1.48 -1.98 -20.25
CA THR A 208 -2.79 -2.42 -20.73
C THR A 208 -3.01 -3.84 -20.23
N THR A 209 -3.61 -4.01 -19.06
CA THR A 209 -3.91 -5.35 -18.57
C THR A 209 -5.09 -5.94 -19.36
N THR A 210 -4.84 -6.93 -20.21
CA THR A 210 -5.90 -7.80 -20.77
C THR A 210 -6.38 -8.84 -19.75
N ARG A 211 -5.60 -9.02 -18.67
CA ARG A 211 -6.19 -9.27 -17.35
C ARG A 211 -7.00 -8.01 -16.96
N ALA A 212 -8.17 -7.81 -17.59
CA ALA A 212 -9.33 -7.56 -16.75
C ALA A 212 -9.18 -8.63 -15.68
N PRO A 213 -9.08 -8.28 -14.38
CA PRO A 213 -8.80 -9.31 -13.40
C PRO A 213 -9.73 -10.46 -13.76
N GLU A 214 -9.21 -11.67 -13.91
CA GLU A 214 -10.03 -12.84 -13.65
C GLU A 214 -10.38 -12.78 -12.14
N ARG A 215 -10.96 -11.67 -11.67
CA ARG A 215 -12.32 -11.69 -11.19
C ARG A 215 -13.07 -12.63 -12.12
N GLU A 216 -12.97 -13.92 -11.82
CA GLU A 216 -14.21 -14.58 -11.48
C GLU A 216 -15.09 -13.50 -10.89
N GLN A 217 -16.18 -13.20 -11.59
CA GLN A 217 -17.29 -12.50 -11.00
C GLN A 217 -17.84 -13.35 -9.85
N ARG A 218 -17.01 -13.74 -8.87
CA ARG A 218 -17.25 -13.27 -7.53
C ARG A 218 -17.34 -11.75 -7.62
N GLN A 219 -18.49 -11.29 -8.11
CA GLN A 219 -19.35 -10.51 -7.24
C GLN A 219 -19.26 -11.22 -5.90
N VAL A 220 -18.27 -10.88 -5.07
CA VAL A 220 -18.46 -11.06 -3.65
C VAL A 220 -19.54 -10.02 -3.36
N GLY A 221 -20.77 -10.40 -3.69
CA GLY A 221 -21.96 -9.76 -3.20
C GLY A 221 -21.72 -9.61 -1.72
N ALA A 222 -22.10 -8.46 -1.21
CA ALA A 222 -21.61 -8.02 0.07
C ALA A 222 -21.67 -9.14 1.12
N ALA A 223 -20.55 -9.39 1.80
CA ALA A 223 -20.42 -10.54 2.66
C ALA A 223 -21.28 -10.29 3.91
N GLN A 224 -22.34 -11.09 4.08
CA GLN A 224 -23.16 -11.09 5.28
C GLN A 224 -22.42 -11.87 6.36
N LEU A 225 -22.11 -11.18 7.45
CA LEU A 225 -21.36 -11.70 8.59
C LEU A 225 -22.11 -11.36 9.87
N ASN A 226 -21.85 -12.12 10.94
CA ASN A 226 -22.37 -11.81 12.26
C ASN A 226 -21.30 -11.11 13.09
N CYS A 227 -21.69 -10.04 13.78
CA CYS A 227 -20.79 -9.36 14.70
C CYS A 227 -20.34 -10.31 15.82
N PRO A 228 -19.03 -10.50 16.05
CA PRO A 228 -18.54 -11.40 17.11
C PRO A 228 -18.90 -10.92 18.52
N LYS A 229 -19.28 -9.64 18.68
CA LYS A 229 -19.67 -9.06 19.98
C LYS A 229 -21.16 -9.23 20.29
N CYS A 230 -22.04 -8.92 19.35
CA CYS A 230 -23.49 -8.88 19.61
C CYS A 230 -24.31 -9.88 18.79
N ALA A 231 -23.66 -10.69 17.94
CA ALA A 231 -24.28 -11.58 16.97
C ALA A 231 -25.21 -10.91 15.94
N GLY A 232 -25.32 -9.57 15.95
CA GLY A 232 -26.15 -8.85 14.98
C GLY A 232 -25.57 -8.91 13.56
N PRO A 233 -26.43 -8.90 12.54
CA PRO A 233 -26.03 -9.02 11.14
C PRO A 233 -25.30 -7.75 10.68
N LEU A 234 -24.25 -7.92 9.88
CA LEU A 234 -23.57 -6.83 9.18
C LEU A 234 -23.08 -7.26 7.82
N GLU A 235 -22.90 -6.27 6.95
CA GLU A 235 -22.63 -6.48 5.55
C GLU A 235 -21.30 -5.79 5.18
N LEU A 236 -20.33 -6.55 4.66
CA LEU A 236 -19.11 -5.98 4.08
C LEU A 236 -19.33 -5.71 2.61
N ARG A 237 -19.36 -4.43 2.22
CA ARG A 237 -19.61 -4.02 0.83
C ARG A 237 -18.37 -4.12 -0.08
N ALA A 238 -17.18 -4.18 0.51
CA ALA A 238 -15.91 -4.38 -0.19
C ALA A 238 -15.08 -5.43 0.57
N PRO A 239 -15.54 -6.68 0.70
CA PRO A 239 -14.99 -7.65 1.66
C PRO A 239 -13.49 -7.92 1.46
N ASP A 240 -13.00 -7.91 0.22
CA ASP A 240 -11.59 -8.15 -0.10
C ASP A 240 -10.68 -6.92 0.15
N LYS A 241 -11.27 -5.77 0.46
CA LYS A 241 -10.55 -4.51 0.70
C LYS A 241 -10.91 -3.85 2.04
N THR A 242 -11.88 -4.39 2.76
CA THR A 242 -12.29 -3.84 4.05
C THR A 242 -11.30 -4.31 5.09
N GLU A 243 -10.64 -3.37 5.74
CA GLU A 243 -9.72 -3.65 6.86
C GLU A 243 -10.46 -3.58 8.21
N ARG A 244 -11.43 -2.67 8.30
CA ARG A 244 -12.23 -2.46 9.52
C ARG A 244 -13.66 -2.13 9.17
N VAL A 245 -14.57 -2.58 10.02
CA VAL A 245 -16.00 -2.27 9.90
C VAL A 245 -16.60 -1.93 11.26
N THR A 246 -17.49 -0.95 11.30
CA THR A 246 -18.29 -0.67 12.49
C THR A 246 -19.60 -1.45 12.40
N CYS A 247 -19.92 -2.25 13.42
CA CYS A 247 -21.18 -2.98 13.47
C CYS A 247 -22.37 -2.01 13.62
N PRO A 248 -23.38 -2.05 12.73
CA PRO A 248 -24.52 -1.15 12.79
C PRO A 248 -25.43 -1.42 14.00
N ASN A 249 -25.37 -2.61 14.60
CA ASN A 249 -26.26 -3.01 15.70
C ASN A 249 -25.74 -2.59 17.09
N CYS A 250 -24.42 -2.64 17.31
CA CYS A 250 -23.83 -2.42 18.63
C CYS A 250 -22.65 -1.43 18.64
N ASN A 251 -22.34 -0.81 17.50
CA ASN A 251 -21.25 0.15 17.32
C ASN A 251 -19.86 -0.39 17.66
N SER A 252 -19.67 -1.71 17.67
CA SER A 252 -18.32 -2.27 17.81
C SER A 252 -17.50 -1.99 16.55
N LEU A 253 -16.29 -1.46 16.72
CA LEU A 253 -15.27 -1.51 15.69
C LEU A 253 -14.73 -2.93 15.64
N LEU A 254 -14.76 -3.51 14.45
CA LEU A 254 -14.30 -4.86 14.15
C LEU A 254 -13.13 -4.78 13.19
N ASP A 255 -12.13 -5.61 13.43
CA ASP A 255 -11.08 -5.90 12.47
C ASP A 255 -11.63 -6.89 11.45
N VAL A 256 -11.28 -6.69 10.18
CA VAL A 256 -11.61 -7.60 9.08
C VAL A 256 -10.31 -8.21 8.59
N ASN A 257 -10.02 -9.41 9.05
CA ASN A 257 -8.84 -10.15 8.63
C ASN A 257 -9.29 -11.33 7.76
N ARG A 258 -9.05 -11.25 6.45
CA ARG A 258 -9.31 -12.35 5.49
C ARG A 258 -10.76 -12.89 5.60
N GLY A 259 -11.73 -11.99 5.72
CA GLY A 259 -13.15 -12.34 5.84
C GLY A 259 -13.60 -12.83 7.22
N GLN A 260 -12.70 -12.91 8.20
CA GLN A 260 -13.04 -13.15 9.60
C GLN A 260 -13.13 -11.83 10.37
N LEU A 261 -14.16 -11.70 11.19
CA LEU A 261 -14.35 -10.54 12.05
C LEU A 261 -13.78 -10.82 13.43
N SER A 262 -12.90 -9.93 13.90
CA SER A 262 -12.49 -9.93 15.31
C SER A 262 -12.91 -8.63 15.98
N PHE A 263 -13.30 -8.73 17.25
CA PHE A 263 -13.72 -7.57 18.02
C PHE A 263 -12.51 -6.74 18.44
N LEU A 264 -12.47 -5.45 18.09
CA LEU A 264 -11.44 -4.53 18.57
C LEU A 264 -11.91 -3.76 19.80
N LYS A 265 -12.95 -2.93 19.64
CA LYS A 265 -13.49 -2.12 20.73
C LYS A 265 -14.93 -1.70 20.50
N ALA A 266 -15.63 -1.34 21.57
CA ALA A 266 -16.92 -0.69 21.47
C ALA A 266 -16.71 0.81 21.21
N LEU A 267 -17.33 1.35 20.17
CA LEU A 267 -17.38 2.80 19.95
C LEU A 267 -18.61 3.37 20.66
N LYS A 268 -18.50 4.63 21.10
CA LYS A 268 -19.68 5.41 21.46
C LYS A 268 -20.46 5.68 20.17
N LYS A 269 -21.80 5.57 20.23
CA LYS A 269 -22.65 5.94 19.11
C LYS A 269 -22.36 7.41 18.77
N PRO A 270 -21.90 7.73 17.56
CA PRO A 270 -21.69 9.12 17.19
C PRO A 270 -23.06 9.84 17.12
N SER A 271 -23.07 11.14 17.42
CA SER A 271 -24.23 12.01 17.18
C SER A 271 -24.45 12.31 15.69
N PHE A 272 -23.56 11.80 14.84
CA PHE A 272 -23.59 11.95 13.39
C PHE A 272 -24.58 10.96 12.76
N ASP A 273 -25.52 11.51 12.00
CA ASP A 273 -26.38 10.75 11.08
C ASP A 273 -25.97 11.11 9.65
N PRO A 274 -25.45 10.16 8.84
CA PRO A 274 -25.00 10.45 7.49
C PRO A 274 -26.16 10.91 6.59
N ILE A 275 -26.00 12.05 5.92
CA ILE A 275 -26.98 12.58 4.95
C ILE A 275 -27.18 11.59 3.79
N ILE A 276 -26.08 10.95 3.36
CA ILE A 276 -26.13 9.86 2.39
C ILE A 276 -26.03 8.52 3.13
N PRO A 277 -27.10 7.70 3.12
CA PRO A 277 -27.08 6.40 3.77
C PRO A 277 -26.01 5.48 3.18
N ILE A 278 -25.33 4.72 4.05
CA ILE A 278 -24.41 3.66 3.62
C ILE A 278 -25.18 2.64 2.77
N GLY A 279 -24.62 2.29 1.60
CA GLY A 279 -25.25 1.45 0.58
C GLY A 279 -25.89 2.21 -0.58
N SER A 280 -26.04 3.54 -0.48
CA SER A 280 -26.53 4.35 -1.59
C SER A 280 -25.55 4.35 -2.75
N SER A 281 -26.05 4.30 -4.00
CA SER A 281 -25.22 4.41 -5.20
C SER A 281 -25.54 5.68 -6.00
N GLY A 282 -24.52 6.27 -6.63
CA GLY A 282 -24.63 7.45 -7.49
C GLY A 282 -23.82 7.32 -8.78
N GLN A 283 -24.14 8.13 -9.78
CA GLN A 283 -23.42 8.21 -11.05
C GLN A 283 -22.39 9.35 -11.01
N PHE A 284 -21.14 9.04 -11.33
CA PHE A 284 -20.03 9.99 -11.42
C PHE A 284 -19.42 9.96 -12.84
N PRO A 285 -18.58 10.95 -13.23
CA PRO A 285 -17.89 10.93 -14.53
C PRO A 285 -17.10 9.65 -14.80
N GLU A 286 -16.51 9.07 -13.75
CA GLU A 286 -15.72 7.83 -13.82
C GLU A 286 -16.58 6.55 -13.80
N GLY A 287 -17.87 6.66 -13.49
CA GLY A 287 -18.83 5.56 -13.43
C GLY A 287 -19.70 5.54 -12.18
N LYS A 288 -20.50 4.47 -12.02
CA LYS A 288 -21.40 4.29 -10.88
C LYS A 288 -20.60 3.87 -9.63
N MET A 289 -20.77 4.55 -8.50
CA MET A 289 -20.09 4.20 -7.24
C MET A 289 -21.09 4.08 -6.09
N THR A 290 -20.72 3.32 -5.05
CA THR A 290 -21.57 3.06 -3.87
C THR A 290 -20.92 3.60 -2.60
N VAL A 291 -21.67 4.26 -1.73
CA VAL A 291 -21.20 4.67 -0.40
C VAL A 291 -21.06 3.43 0.47
N ILE A 292 -19.86 3.14 0.92
CA ILE A 292 -19.53 1.97 1.75
C ILE A 292 -19.12 2.34 3.18
N GLY A 293 -18.91 3.63 3.45
CA GLY A 293 -18.60 4.15 4.78
C GLY A 293 -18.88 5.64 4.88
N ALA A 294 -19.05 6.13 6.11
CA ALA A 294 -19.22 7.54 6.41
C ALA A 294 -18.59 7.86 7.77
N MET A 295 -17.99 9.04 7.89
CA MET A 295 -17.48 9.56 9.16
C MET A 295 -17.72 11.07 9.25
N GLN A 296 -17.74 11.58 10.48
CA GLN A 296 -17.70 13.01 10.76
C GLN A 296 -16.35 13.35 11.40
N ARG A 297 -15.73 14.41 10.92
CA ARG A 297 -14.48 14.96 11.45
C ARG A 297 -14.74 16.33 12.04
N SER A 298 -13.83 16.76 12.90
CA SER A 298 -13.89 18.09 13.47
C SER A 298 -12.50 18.67 13.69
N VAL A 299 -12.42 20.00 13.67
CA VAL A 299 -11.22 20.76 14.02
C VAL A 299 -11.59 21.88 14.99
N MET A 300 -10.70 22.20 15.92
CA MET A 300 -10.83 23.34 16.82
C MET A 300 -9.99 24.50 16.28
N ILE A 301 -10.62 25.63 15.96
CA ILE A 301 -9.95 26.86 15.54
C ILE A 301 -10.47 27.98 16.42
N GLU A 302 -9.58 28.65 17.15
CA GLU A 302 -9.91 29.78 18.04
C GLU A 302 -11.03 29.48 19.05
N GLY A 303 -11.07 28.24 19.56
CA GLY A 303 -12.09 27.80 20.52
C GLY A 303 -13.44 27.42 19.89
N ILE A 304 -13.59 27.52 18.57
CA ILE A 304 -14.77 27.10 17.83
C ILE A 304 -14.52 25.72 17.20
N GLN A 305 -15.47 24.80 17.38
CA GLN A 305 -15.43 23.48 16.75
C GLN A 305 -16.14 23.51 15.40
N TYR A 306 -15.40 23.21 14.34
CA TYR A 306 -15.92 23.07 12.98
C TYR A 306 -16.04 21.59 12.64
N PHE A 307 -17.06 21.23 11.86
CA PHE A 307 -17.36 19.84 11.50
C PHE A 307 -17.51 19.69 9.99
N TRP A 308 -17.08 18.55 9.47
CA TRP A 308 -17.37 18.11 8.11
C TRP A 308 -17.59 16.60 8.09
N SER A 309 -18.28 16.12 7.06
CA SER A 309 -18.54 14.69 6.86
C SER A 309 -17.74 14.18 5.67
N GLU A 310 -17.25 12.96 5.76
CA GLU A 310 -16.52 12.28 4.68
C GLU A 310 -17.22 10.95 4.38
N TYR A 311 -17.56 10.73 3.11
CA TYR A 311 -18.20 9.52 2.62
C TYR A 311 -17.21 8.74 1.75
N LEU A 312 -17.01 7.47 2.08
CA LEU A 312 -16.17 6.57 1.30
C LEU A 312 -17.01 5.91 0.22
N LEU A 313 -16.71 6.22 -1.04
CA LEU A 313 -17.32 5.65 -2.23
C LEU A 313 -16.43 4.51 -2.75
N TYR A 314 -17.05 3.46 -3.26
CA TYR A 314 -16.35 2.33 -3.86
C TYR A 314 -17.04 1.82 -5.13
N ASN A 315 -16.22 1.46 -6.10
CA ASN A 315 -16.58 0.61 -7.22
C ASN A 315 -15.42 -0.37 -7.46
N PRO A 316 -15.70 -1.67 -7.69
CA PRO A 316 -14.63 -2.64 -7.90
C PRO A 316 -13.67 -2.28 -9.05
N GLN A 317 -14.14 -1.71 -10.15
CA GLN A 317 -13.35 -1.36 -11.33
C GLN A 317 -12.66 0.01 -11.21
N ILE A 318 -13.27 0.97 -10.50
CA ILE A 318 -12.77 2.35 -10.39
C ILE A 318 -11.88 2.53 -9.15
N GLY A 319 -12.13 1.76 -8.08
CA GLY A 319 -11.49 1.90 -6.78
C GLY A 319 -12.29 2.78 -5.81
N PHE A 320 -11.57 3.50 -4.95
CA PHE A 320 -12.14 4.33 -3.88
C PHE A 320 -12.17 5.82 -4.24
N ARG A 321 -13.19 6.53 -3.75
CA ARG A 321 -13.25 8.00 -3.76
C ARG A 321 -13.74 8.51 -2.40
N TRP A 322 -13.31 9.70 -2.05
CA TRP A 322 -13.85 10.43 -0.90
C TRP A 322 -14.74 11.54 -1.40
N LEU A 323 -15.96 11.58 -0.87
CA LEU A 323 -16.87 12.70 -1.05
C LEU A 323 -16.94 13.45 0.28
N VAL A 324 -16.51 14.70 0.27
CA VAL A 324 -16.45 15.55 1.46
C VAL A 324 -17.72 16.41 1.48
N HIS A 325 -18.29 16.64 2.65
CA HIS A 325 -19.42 17.55 2.82
C HIS A 325 -19.17 18.49 3.99
N SER A 326 -19.12 19.79 3.72
CA SER A 326 -18.95 20.85 4.73
C SER A 326 -19.91 21.98 4.44
N ASP A 327 -20.70 22.39 5.44
CA ASP A 327 -21.57 23.58 5.34
C ASP A 327 -22.46 23.63 4.09
N ASN A 328 -23.10 22.51 3.74
CA ASN A 328 -23.94 22.33 2.53
C ASN A 328 -23.18 22.40 1.19
N HIS A 329 -21.85 22.29 1.22
CA HIS A 329 -20.99 22.17 0.05
C HIS A 329 -20.39 20.76 -0.02
N TRP A 330 -20.06 20.35 -1.24
CA TRP A 330 -19.49 19.04 -1.58
C TRP A 330 -18.12 19.19 -2.25
#